data_AF-U4JV13-F1
#
_entry.id   AF-U4JV13-F1
#
_cell.length_a   1.000
_cell.length_b   1.000
_cell.length_c   1.000
_cell.angle_alpha   90.00
_cell.angle_beta   90.00
_cell.angle_gamma   90.00
#
_symmetry.space_group_name_H-M   'P 1'
#
loop_
_entity.id
_entity.type
_entity.pdbx_description
1 polymer ?
#
loop_
_entity_poly.entity_id
_entity_poly.type
_entity_poly.pdbx_seq_one_letter_code
_entity_poly.pdbx_strand_id
1 'polypeptide(L)' 'MTTSAIYSARVAVKKPTSLVKKAFSLIKRWFQNYRTRRQLAEIPEHLLDDVGITKEQANKEIRRPFWD' A
#
# COMPACT_ATOMS: atom_id res chain seq x y z
N MET A 1 -50.98 -26.24 14.48
CA MET A 1 -50.55 -25.42 15.64
C MET A 1 -49.58 -26.28 16.44
N THR A 2 -48.34 -25.91 16.80
CA THR A 2 -47.34 -24.90 16.36
C THR A 2 -45.95 -25.58 16.51
N THR A 3 -44.75 -25.04 16.24
CA THR A 3 -44.30 -23.67 15.95
C THR A 3 -43.10 -23.72 14.99
N SER A 4 -43.05 -22.89 13.95
CA SER A 4 -41.86 -22.75 13.08
C SER A 4 -40.81 -21.85 13.74
N ALA A 5 -40.18 -22.36 14.81
CA ALA A 5 -39.22 -21.62 15.65
C ALA A 5 -37.75 -21.84 15.26
N ILE A 6 -37.46 -22.40 14.08
CA ILE A 6 -36.11 -22.58 13.53
C ILE A 6 -35.79 -21.47 12.51
N TYR A 7 -36.49 -20.33 12.57
CA TYR A 7 -36.27 -19.22 11.63
C TYR A 7 -35.00 -18.44 11.94
N SER A 8 -33.89 -18.99 11.46
CA SER A 8 -32.65 -18.28 11.15
C SER A 8 -32.05 -17.46 12.30
N ALA A 9 -31.18 -18.11 13.08
CA ALA A 9 -29.99 -17.43 13.55
C ALA A 9 -29.19 -16.96 12.32
N ARG A 10 -29.51 -15.76 11.82
CA ARG A 10 -28.72 -15.08 10.79
C ARG A 10 -27.39 -14.69 11.39
N VAL A 11 -26.47 -15.65 11.45
CA VAL A 11 -25.05 -15.41 11.68
C VAL A 11 -24.61 -14.43 10.59
N ALA A 12 -24.47 -13.17 10.96
CA ALA A 12 -24.03 -12.12 10.05
C ALA A 12 -22.54 -12.33 9.76
N VAL A 13 -22.25 -13.23 8.82
CA VAL A 13 -20.90 -13.49 8.32
C VAL A 13 -20.37 -12.18 7.73
N LYS A 14 -19.60 -11.44 8.53
CA LYS A 14 -18.94 -10.20 8.09
C LYS A 14 -18.07 -10.55 6.88
N LYS A 15 -18.49 -10.12 5.69
CA LYS A 15 -17.82 -10.49 4.44
C LYS A 15 -16.34 -10.08 4.53
N PRO A 16 -15.37 -10.97 4.23
CA PRO A 16 -13.93 -10.69 4.34
C PRO A 16 -13.40 -9.70 3.28
N THR A 17 -14.30 -9.01 2.56
CA THR A 17 -14.00 -7.96 1.58
C THR A 17 -13.15 -6.83 2.15
N SER A 18 -13.17 -6.60 3.48
CA SER A 18 -12.28 -5.63 4.12
C SER A 18 -10.80 -6.06 4.09
N LEU A 19 -10.49 -7.36 4.22
CA LEU A 19 -9.12 -7.88 4.16
C LEU A 19 -8.58 -7.81 2.73
N VAL A 20 -9.38 -8.23 1.75
CA VAL A 20 -9.02 -8.14 0.32
C VAL A 20 -8.79 -6.67 -0.08
N LYS A 21 -9.70 -5.76 0.28
CA LYS A 21 -9.51 -4.31 0.04
C LYS A 21 -8.26 -3.75 0.73
N LYS A 22 -7.96 -4.17 1.96
CA LYS A 22 -6.72 -3.80 2.66
C LYS A 22 -5.48 -4.30 1.90
N ALA A 23 -5.43 -5.57 1.50
CA ALA A 23 -4.34 -6.13 0.72
C ALA A 23 -4.10 -5.36 -0.59
N PHE A 24 -5.16 -5.08 -1.37
CA PHE A 24 -5.06 -4.25 -2.58
C PHE A 24 -4.55 -2.83 -2.29
N SER A 25 -4.95 -2.21 -1.17
CA SER A 25 -4.44 -0.88 -0.79
C SER A 25 -2.95 -0.88 -0.42
N LEU A 26 -2.46 -1.93 0.24
CA LEU A 26 -1.03 -2.12 0.54
C LEU A 26 -0.23 -2.35 -0.73
N ILE A 27 -0.66 -3.26 -1.61
CA ILE A 27 -0.02 -3.53 -2.91
C ILE A 27 0.02 -2.25 -3.77
N LYS A 28 -1.06 -1.46 -3.80
CA LYS A 28 -1.09 -0.18 -4.51
C LYS A 28 -0.05 0.80 -3.94
N ARG A 29 0.07 0.90 -2.61
CA ARG A 29 1.08 1.75 -1.95
C ARG A 29 2.50 1.30 -2.26
N TRP A 30 2.78 0.00 -2.20
CA TRP A 30 4.08 -0.56 -2.58
C TRP A 30 4.44 -0.27 -4.04
N PHE A 31 3.47 -0.36 -4.96
CA PHE A 31 3.70 -0.04 -6.37
C PHE A 31 3.93 1.45 -6.61
N GLN A 32 3.28 2.33 -5.85
CA GLN A 32 3.58 3.77 -5.83
C GLN A 32 4.99 4.03 -5.30
N ASN A 33 5.34 3.48 -4.14
CA ASN A 33 6.67 3.63 -3.53
C ASN A 33 7.78 3.12 -4.46
N TYR A 34 7.56 1.98 -5.15
CA TYR A 34 8.47 1.46 -6.16
C TYR A 34 8.65 2.42 -7.34
N ARG A 35 7.57 2.97 -7.89
CA ARG A 35 7.63 3.94 -9.00
C ARG A 35 8.36 5.21 -8.58
N THR A 36 8.03 5.80 -7.44
CA THR A 36 8.69 7.02 -6.95
C THR A 36 10.19 6.79 -6.72
N ARG A 37 10.60 5.65 -6.15
CA ARG A 37 12.03 5.33 -5.95
C ARG A 37 12.76 4.98 -7.25
N ARG A 38 12.09 4.38 -8.24
CA ARG A 38 12.62 4.23 -9.61
C ARG A 38 12.87 5.59 -10.25
N GLN A 39 11.90 6.50 -10.19
CA GLN A 39 12.06 7.87 -10.69
C GLN A 39 13.21 8.59 -9.96
N LEU A 40 13.29 8.49 -8.63
CA LEU A 40 14.38 9.10 -7.85
C LEU A 40 15.77 8.52 -8.21
N ALA A 41 15.86 7.24 -8.58
CA ALA A 41 17.09 6.62 -9.06
C ALA A 41 17.42 6.96 -10.54
N GLU A 42 16.43 7.42 -11.31
CA GLU A 42 16.58 7.88 -12.70
C GLU A 42 16.80 9.40 -12.80
N ILE A 43 16.54 10.16 -11.72
CA ILE A 43 16.84 11.60 -11.65
C ILE A 43 18.36 11.80 -11.64
N PRO A 44 18.92 12.56 -12.60
CA PRO A 44 20.34 12.86 -12.65
C PRO A 44 20.74 13.85 -11.54
N GLU A 45 22.00 13.79 -11.13
CA GLU A 45 22.54 14.50 -9.96
C GLU A 45 22.29 16.02 -9.97
N HIS A 46 22.37 16.68 -11.14
CA HIS A 46 22.08 18.12 -11.27
C HIS A 46 20.62 18.49 -10.92
N LEU A 47 19.66 17.59 -11.12
CA LEU A 47 18.26 17.79 -10.75
C LEU A 47 17.99 17.50 -9.27
N LEU A 48 18.92 16.85 -8.55
CA LEU A 48 18.84 16.72 -7.09
C LEU A 48 19.23 18.04 -6.42
N ASP A 49 20.24 18.72 -6.95
CA ASP A 49 20.68 20.05 -6.50
C ASP A 49 19.57 21.10 -6.64
N ASP A 50 18.85 21.11 -7.78
CA ASP A 50 17.70 22.01 -8.03
C ASP A 50 16.54 21.82 -7.02
N VAL A 51 16.37 20.60 -6.49
CA VAL A 51 15.34 20.28 -5.47
C VAL A 51 15.89 20.40 -4.05
N GLY A 52 17.20 20.68 -3.89
CA GLY A 52 17.86 20.86 -2.60
C GLY A 52 18.02 19.58 -1.78
N ILE A 53 18.10 18.41 -2.42
CA ILE A 53 18.29 17.10 -1.77
C ILE A 53 19.68 16.57 -2.06
N THR A 54 20.44 16.17 -1.05
CA THR A 54 21.79 15.63 -1.32
C THR A 54 21.72 14.22 -1.90
N LYS A 55 22.76 13.84 -2.66
CA LYS A 55 22.89 12.49 -3.22
C LYS A 55 22.90 11.40 -2.15
N GLU A 56 23.40 11.66 -0.93
CA GLU A 56 23.28 10.70 0.18
C GLU A 56 21.83 10.52 0.64
N GLN A 57 21.04 11.60 0.68
CA GLN A 57 19.62 11.52 1.04
C GLN A 57 18.82 10.73 -0.02
N ALA A 58 19.01 11.04 -1.30
CA ALA A 58 18.39 10.29 -2.40
C ALA A 58 18.78 8.80 -2.35
N ASN A 59 20.07 8.49 -2.18
CA ASN A 59 20.53 7.10 -2.02
C ASN A 59 19.95 6.40 -0.78
N LYS A 60 19.79 7.12 0.34
CA LYS A 60 19.19 6.60 1.56
C LYS A 60 17.71 6.23 1.34
N GLU A 61 16.97 7.01 0.55
CA GLU A 61 15.57 6.73 0.20
C GLU A 61 15.44 5.60 -0.82
N ILE A 62 16.29 5.55 -1.85
CA ILE A 62 16.34 4.46 -2.83
C ILE A 62 16.62 3.12 -2.15
N ARG A 63 17.49 3.11 -1.12
CA ARG A 63 17.80 1.92 -0.31
C ARG A 63 16.68 1.47 0.63
N ARG A 64 15.60 2.24 0.82
CA ARG A 64 14.49 1.80 1.67
C ARG A 64 13.73 0.65 1.00
N PRO A 65 13.34 -0.39 1.75
CA PRO A 65 12.58 -1.51 1.20
C PRO A 65 11.21 -1.06 0.68
N PHE A 66 10.75 -1.61 -0.45
CA PHE A 66 9.49 -1.18 -1.09
C PHE A 66 8.23 -1.44 -0.26
N TRP A 67 8.34 -2.27 0.79
CA TRP A 67 7.22 -2.66 1.66
C TRP A 67 6.96 -1.73 2.86
N ASP A 68 7.83 -0.75 3.10
CA ASP A 68 7.68 0.39 4.04
C ASP A 68 6.46 1.26 3.63
#